data_AF-A0A9D2C9P3-F1
#
_entry.id   AF-A0A9D2C9P3-F1
#
_cell.length_a   1.000
_cell.length_b   1.000
_cell.length_c   1.000
_cell.angle_alpha   90.00
_cell.angle_beta   90.00
_cell.angle_gamma   90.00
#
_symmetry.space_group_name_H-M   'P 1'
#
loop_
_entity.id
_entity.type
_entity.pdbx_description
1 polymer ?
#
loop_
_entity_poly.entity_id
_entity_poly.type
_entity_poly.pdbx_seq_one_letter_code
_entity_poly.pdbx_strand_id
1 'polypeptide(L)'
;IVPSTFSDIYWEPTADEAVNFDLEEAGRLLDEAGYEMGDNGVRVDADGEPLHLRFGVDAGNVERETTAQFITEWLTELGISIEQIISEDVQDLYDEGDMDIVFTGWGIGPNPEYNLYRQSCGQLPAAPGDGSTDTFYCNEEYDQIVAASQIETDEAARTELYHDAQRILYEDAPIIFLWYPNVMEAYRTDKIAGFETQPSDEGMIMGQMGSWAYHGAQPAQGESATGTPTGVLIGVGVVLVLGVAILVFVMIRRRKTADERE
;
A
#
# COMPACT_ATOMS: atom_id res chain seq x y z
N ILE A 1 -0.88 -4.77 -9.34
CA ILE A 1 -1.19 -3.97 -8.13
C ILE A 1 -1.08 -4.81 -6.85
N VAL A 2 -1.57 -6.06 -6.84
CA VAL A 2 -1.45 -6.96 -5.70
C VAL A 2 -0.12 -7.71 -5.74
N PRO A 3 0.65 -7.78 -4.64
CA PRO A 3 1.87 -8.58 -4.55
C PRO A 3 1.60 -10.08 -4.60
N SER A 4 2.53 -10.84 -5.17
CA SER A 4 2.46 -12.31 -5.25
C SER A 4 2.43 -13.01 -3.90
N THR A 5 2.83 -12.33 -2.82
CA THR A 5 2.72 -12.83 -1.44
C THR A 5 1.25 -13.07 -1.02
N PHE A 6 0.29 -12.44 -1.69
CA PHE A 6 -1.15 -12.70 -1.52
C PHE A 6 -1.66 -13.63 -2.63
N SER A 7 -1.19 -14.87 -2.66
CA SER A 7 -1.42 -15.82 -3.76
C SER A 7 -2.89 -16.04 -4.12
N ASP A 8 -3.81 -15.91 -3.16
CA ASP A 8 -5.24 -16.19 -3.37
C ASP A 8 -5.96 -15.09 -4.18
N ILE A 9 -5.36 -13.90 -4.28
CA ILE A 9 -5.93 -12.71 -4.96
C ILE A 9 -4.94 -12.08 -5.95
N TYR A 10 -3.78 -12.69 -6.11
CA TYR A 10 -2.77 -12.28 -7.06
C TYR A 10 -3.14 -12.78 -8.46
N TRP A 11 -3.28 -11.85 -9.39
CA TRP A 11 -3.41 -12.16 -10.81
C TRP A 11 -2.07 -12.00 -11.52
N GLU A 12 -1.72 -12.97 -12.35
CA GLU A 12 -0.57 -12.92 -13.24
C GLU A 12 -1.01 -13.01 -14.70
N PRO A 13 -0.39 -12.25 -15.61
CA PRO A 13 -0.59 -12.44 -17.04
C PRO A 13 -0.05 -13.81 -17.45
N THR A 14 -0.68 -14.44 -18.44
CA THR A 14 -0.11 -15.63 -19.08
C THR A 14 1.21 -15.28 -19.79
N ALA A 15 2.02 -16.29 -20.11
CA ALA A 15 3.31 -16.08 -20.78
C ALA A 15 3.19 -15.31 -22.12
N ASP A 16 2.06 -15.47 -22.83
CA ASP A 16 1.80 -14.78 -24.09
C ASP A 16 1.26 -13.35 -23.89
N GLU A 17 0.68 -13.04 -22.72
CA GLU A 17 0.22 -11.71 -22.33
C GLU A 17 1.33 -10.88 -21.65
N ALA A 18 2.38 -11.54 -21.17
CA ALA A 18 3.44 -10.90 -20.40
C ALA A 18 4.27 -9.93 -21.26
N VAL A 19 4.19 -8.64 -20.92
CA VAL A 19 5.08 -7.58 -21.40
C VAL A 19 6.45 -7.75 -20.76
N ASN A 20 7.43 -8.14 -21.57
CA ASN A 20 8.81 -8.33 -21.16
C ASN A 20 9.67 -7.11 -21.54
N PHE A 21 10.82 -6.96 -20.89
CA PHE A 21 11.78 -5.91 -21.24
C PHE A 21 12.37 -6.14 -22.64
N ASP A 22 12.00 -5.29 -23.59
CA ASP A 22 12.47 -5.35 -24.98
C ASP A 22 12.45 -3.94 -25.60
N LEU A 23 13.64 -3.36 -25.81
CA LEU A 23 13.79 -2.03 -26.40
C LEU A 23 13.52 -2.01 -27.91
N GLU A 24 13.76 -3.12 -28.62
CA GLU A 24 13.48 -3.19 -30.06
C GLU A 24 11.97 -3.16 -30.29
N GLU A 25 11.24 -3.95 -29.52
CA GLU A 25 9.78 -3.97 -29.56
C GLU A 25 9.16 -2.64 -29.10
N ALA A 26 9.67 -2.04 -28.03
CA ALA A 26 9.24 -0.70 -27.60
C ALA A 26 9.46 0.35 -28.69
N GLY A 27 10.60 0.29 -29.40
CA GLY A 27 10.89 1.14 -30.55
C GLY A 27 9.89 0.96 -31.69
N ARG A 28 9.52 -0.30 -32.00
CA ARG A 28 8.51 -0.62 -33.02
C ARG A 28 7.13 -0.07 -32.64
N LEU A 29 6.73 -0.20 -31.37
CA LEU A 29 5.46 0.33 -30.88
C LEU A 29 5.40 1.87 -30.98
N LEU A 30 6.50 2.55 -30.69
CA LEU A 30 6.60 4.01 -30.88
C LEU A 30 6.48 4.40 -32.36
N ASP A 31 7.11 3.65 -33.27
CA ASP A 31 6.98 3.87 -34.71
C ASP A 31 5.52 3.68 -35.17
N GLU A 32 4.85 2.61 -34.72
CA GLU A 32 3.46 2.32 -35.06
C GLU A 32 2.46 3.35 -34.50
N ALA A 33 2.78 3.92 -33.34
CA ALA A 33 2.04 5.03 -32.75
C ALA A 33 2.29 6.38 -33.47
N GLY A 34 3.24 6.43 -34.40
CA GLY A 34 3.55 7.61 -35.21
C GLY A 34 4.58 8.55 -34.59
N TYR A 35 5.34 8.10 -33.58
CA TYR A 35 6.42 8.87 -32.98
C TYR A 35 7.73 8.65 -33.76
N GLU A 36 7.91 9.31 -34.89
CA GLU A 36 9.09 9.10 -35.75
C GLU A 36 10.37 9.69 -35.13
N MET A 37 11.53 9.08 -35.40
CA MET A 37 12.82 9.59 -34.95
C MET A 37 13.18 10.91 -35.65
N GLY A 38 13.37 11.99 -34.89
CA GLY A 38 13.81 13.28 -35.40
C GLY A 38 15.32 13.34 -35.71
N ASP A 39 15.74 14.40 -36.42
CA ASP A 39 17.12 14.60 -36.87
C ASP A 39 18.16 14.71 -35.73
N ASN A 40 17.71 15.05 -34.53
CA ASN A 40 18.53 15.20 -33.33
C ASN A 40 18.56 13.93 -32.46
N GLY A 41 17.95 12.82 -32.91
CA GLY A 41 17.84 11.60 -32.13
C GLY A 41 16.75 11.62 -31.06
N VAL A 42 15.86 12.62 -31.08
CA VAL A 42 14.65 12.67 -30.25
C VAL A 42 13.44 12.44 -31.15
N ARG A 43 12.55 11.55 -30.75
CA ARG A 43 11.30 11.27 -31.45
C ARG A 43 10.38 12.49 -31.43
N VAL A 44 9.56 12.64 -32.46
CA VAL A 44 8.56 13.71 -32.56
C VAL A 44 7.18 13.10 -32.75
N ASP A 45 6.14 13.80 -32.30
CA ASP A 45 4.75 13.42 -32.58
C ASP A 45 4.33 13.76 -34.02
N ALA A 46 3.05 13.51 -34.34
CA ALA A 46 2.49 13.77 -35.67
C ALA A 46 2.48 15.25 -36.08
N ASP A 47 2.53 16.18 -35.11
CA ASP A 47 2.61 17.62 -35.33
C ASP A 47 4.08 18.11 -35.42
N GLY A 48 5.04 17.22 -35.15
CA GLY A 48 6.48 17.48 -35.19
C GLY A 48 7.04 18.00 -33.86
N GLU A 49 6.28 17.95 -32.78
CA GLU A 49 6.75 18.38 -31.46
C GLU A 49 7.60 17.27 -30.82
N PRO A 50 8.74 17.61 -30.17
CA PRO A 50 9.59 16.61 -29.53
C PRO A 50 8.87 15.84 -28.42
N LEU A 51 9.02 14.53 -28.40
CA LEU A 51 8.56 13.68 -27.32
C LEU A 51 9.44 13.89 -26.10
N HIS A 52 8.95 14.75 -25.21
CA HIS A 52 9.62 15.18 -23.99
C HIS A 52 8.73 14.89 -22.78
N LEU A 53 9.28 14.21 -21.77
CA LEU A 53 8.55 13.81 -20.57
C LEU A 53 9.30 14.27 -19.31
N ARG A 54 8.54 14.78 -18.35
CA ARG A 54 8.98 15.10 -16.99
C ARG A 54 8.85 13.87 -16.12
N PHE A 55 9.91 13.55 -15.39
CA PHE A 55 10.04 12.34 -14.60
C PHE A 55 10.35 12.65 -13.14
N GLY A 56 9.32 12.60 -12.30
CA GLY A 56 9.42 12.83 -10.86
C GLY A 56 9.96 11.62 -10.09
N VAL A 57 10.94 11.83 -9.22
CA VAL A 57 11.56 10.76 -8.42
C VAL A 57 11.80 11.24 -6.98
N ASP A 58 11.57 10.33 -6.04
CA ASP A 58 11.74 10.53 -4.59
C ASP A 58 13.23 10.67 -4.19
N ALA A 59 13.56 11.76 -3.51
CA ALA A 59 14.91 12.07 -3.06
C ALA A 59 15.32 11.25 -1.83
N GLY A 60 16.57 10.78 -1.80
CA GLY A 60 17.12 10.07 -0.64
C GLY A 60 16.77 8.58 -0.58
N ASN A 61 16.03 8.08 -1.56
CA ASN A 61 15.82 6.65 -1.77
C ASN A 61 16.79 6.12 -2.85
N VAL A 62 17.95 5.62 -2.42
CA VAL A 62 19.03 5.16 -3.32
C VAL A 62 18.56 4.11 -4.32
N GLU A 63 17.65 3.21 -3.92
CA GLU A 63 17.10 2.19 -4.82
C GLU A 63 16.30 2.85 -5.94
N ARG A 64 15.40 3.78 -5.60
CA ARG A 64 14.58 4.50 -6.59
C ARG A 64 15.42 5.42 -7.49
N GLU A 65 16.38 6.13 -6.92
CA GLU A 65 17.31 6.98 -7.69
C GLU A 65 18.12 6.16 -8.71
N THR A 66 18.58 4.98 -8.32
CA THR A 66 19.33 4.07 -9.21
C THR A 66 18.43 3.53 -10.32
N THR A 67 17.22 3.09 -9.99
CA THR A 67 16.25 2.64 -11.00
C THR A 67 15.88 3.75 -11.97
N ALA A 68 15.68 4.98 -11.48
CA ALA A 68 15.36 6.11 -12.31
C ALA A 68 16.46 6.44 -13.34
N GLN A 69 17.73 6.17 -13.01
CA GLN A 69 18.83 6.29 -13.98
C GLN A 69 18.70 5.28 -15.12
N PHE A 70 18.41 4.02 -14.80
CA PHE A 70 18.17 2.99 -15.82
C PHE A 70 16.97 3.33 -16.72
N ILE A 71 15.84 3.74 -16.12
CA ILE A 71 14.66 4.16 -16.87
C ILE A 71 15.00 5.33 -17.81
N THR A 72 15.71 6.33 -17.30
CA THR A 72 16.12 7.50 -18.09
C THR A 72 17.02 7.09 -19.26
N GLU A 73 17.98 6.18 -19.04
CA GLU A 73 18.86 5.65 -20.08
C GLU A 73 18.07 4.92 -21.17
N TRP A 74 17.17 4.00 -20.79
CA TRP A 74 16.34 3.24 -21.74
C TRP A 74 15.39 4.13 -22.54
N LEU A 75 14.72 5.08 -21.90
CA LEU A 75 13.85 6.03 -22.59
C LEU A 75 14.64 6.93 -23.54
N THR A 76 15.84 7.36 -23.14
CA THR A 76 16.74 8.15 -24.01
C THR A 76 17.21 7.33 -25.21
N GLU A 77 17.54 6.04 -25.04
CA GLU A 77 17.89 5.14 -26.15
C GLU A 77 16.75 4.98 -27.16
N LEU A 78 15.50 5.00 -26.68
CA LEU A 78 14.30 5.03 -27.49
C LEU A 78 14.01 6.40 -28.14
N GLY A 79 14.86 7.41 -27.92
CA GLY A 79 14.67 8.76 -28.45
C GLY A 79 13.64 9.59 -27.69
N ILE A 80 13.32 9.24 -26.44
CA ILE A 80 12.43 10.03 -25.58
C ILE A 80 13.30 10.97 -24.75
N SER A 81 13.04 12.28 -24.82
CA SER A 81 13.72 13.26 -23.99
C SER A 81 13.14 13.24 -22.57
N ILE A 82 13.99 13.07 -21.56
CA ILE A 82 13.57 13.01 -20.15
C ILE A 82 14.10 14.21 -19.37
N GLU A 83 13.20 14.95 -18.71
CA GLU A 83 13.53 15.90 -17.64
C GLU A 83 13.31 15.24 -16.29
N GLN A 84 14.39 14.82 -15.62
CA GLN A 84 14.27 14.24 -14.27
C GLN A 84 14.14 15.34 -13.21
N ILE A 85 13.12 15.20 -12.36
CA ILE A 85 12.81 16.11 -11.25
C ILE A 85 12.92 15.32 -9.95
N ILE A 86 13.92 15.67 -9.13
CA ILE A 86 14.16 15.05 -7.83
C ILE A 86 13.44 15.89 -6.76
N SER A 87 12.53 15.27 -6.00
CA SER A 87 11.75 15.95 -4.96
C SER A 87 11.89 15.26 -3.61
N GLU A 88 11.97 16.06 -2.54
CA GLU A 88 11.87 15.56 -1.15
C GLU A 88 10.46 15.04 -0.83
N ASP A 89 9.45 15.54 -1.55
CA ASP A 89 8.08 15.06 -1.49
C ASP A 89 7.60 14.77 -2.91
N VAL A 90 7.70 13.50 -3.32
CA VAL A 90 7.25 13.06 -4.65
C VAL A 90 5.71 13.05 -4.73
N GLN A 91 5.01 13.07 -3.60
CA GLN A 91 3.55 13.10 -3.59
C GLN A 91 3.00 14.44 -4.07
N ASP A 92 3.61 15.55 -3.66
CA ASP A 92 3.26 16.87 -4.17
C ASP A 92 3.32 16.95 -5.71
N LEU A 93 4.23 16.19 -6.34
CA LEU A 93 4.38 16.18 -7.79
C LEU A 93 3.21 15.53 -8.52
N TYR A 94 2.72 14.38 -8.04
CA TYR A 94 1.55 13.73 -8.66
C TYR A 94 0.23 14.37 -8.21
N ASP A 95 0.16 14.90 -6.98
CA ASP A 95 -1.05 15.60 -6.50
C ASP A 95 -1.31 16.89 -7.32
N GLU A 96 -0.26 17.62 -7.73
CA GLU A 96 -0.39 18.79 -8.61
C GLU A 96 -0.81 18.39 -10.05
N GLY A 97 -0.53 17.16 -10.47
CA GLY A 97 -0.81 16.67 -11.82
C GLY A 97 0.07 17.30 -12.90
N ASP A 98 1.27 17.78 -12.52
CA ASP A 98 2.21 18.47 -13.43
C ASP A 98 3.43 17.60 -13.79
N MET A 99 3.28 16.28 -13.75
CA MET A 99 4.30 15.31 -14.16
C MET A 99 3.75 14.38 -15.23
N ASP A 100 4.63 13.88 -16.10
CA ASP A 100 4.26 12.90 -17.12
C ASP A 100 4.52 11.47 -16.62
N ILE A 101 5.57 11.29 -15.82
CA ILE A 101 5.89 10.05 -15.12
C ILE A 101 6.28 10.37 -13.69
N VAL A 102 5.76 9.62 -12.72
CA VAL A 102 6.23 9.67 -11.33
C VAL A 102 6.64 8.29 -10.86
N PHE A 103 7.87 8.18 -10.36
CA PHE A 103 8.36 6.94 -9.76
C PHE A 103 8.22 6.98 -8.24
N THR A 104 7.19 6.31 -7.75
CA THR A 104 6.86 6.21 -6.34
C THR A 104 6.41 4.79 -5.99
N GLY A 105 5.98 4.58 -4.75
CA GLY A 105 5.37 3.33 -4.34
C GLY A 105 4.68 3.47 -3.00
N TRP A 106 3.64 2.66 -2.82
CA TRP A 106 2.83 2.58 -1.62
C TRP A 106 2.78 1.13 -1.12
N GLY A 107 2.32 0.94 0.11
CA GLY A 107 2.07 -0.39 0.69
C GLY A 107 0.64 -0.86 0.43
N ILE A 108 0.43 -2.17 0.50
CA ILE A 108 -0.88 -2.81 0.38
C ILE A 108 -1.08 -3.80 1.52
N GLY A 109 -2.28 -3.79 2.08
CA GLY A 109 -2.71 -4.76 3.08
C GLY A 109 -3.21 -6.06 2.44
N PRO A 110 -3.69 -7.01 3.26
CA PRO A 110 -4.30 -8.25 2.76
C PRO A 110 -5.60 -8.04 1.98
N ASN A 111 -6.21 -6.86 2.09
CA ASN A 111 -7.37 -6.47 1.30
C ASN A 111 -6.96 -5.41 0.26
N PRO A 112 -7.04 -5.70 -1.05
CA PRO A 112 -6.63 -4.78 -2.11
C PRO A 112 -7.69 -3.72 -2.45
N GLU A 113 -8.91 -3.80 -1.87
CA GLU A 113 -10.06 -2.94 -2.22
C GLU A 113 -9.71 -1.45 -2.24
N TYR A 114 -8.97 -0.96 -1.24
CA TYR A 114 -8.61 0.46 -1.19
C TYR A 114 -7.69 0.86 -2.35
N ASN A 115 -6.67 0.05 -2.63
CA ASN A 115 -5.71 0.31 -3.69
C ASN A 115 -6.36 0.21 -5.08
N LEU A 116 -7.27 -0.74 -5.27
CA LEU A 116 -8.06 -0.85 -6.50
C LEU A 116 -9.04 0.33 -6.64
N TYR A 117 -9.76 0.68 -5.58
CA TYR A 117 -10.71 1.79 -5.58
C TYR A 117 -10.05 3.15 -5.90
N ARG A 118 -8.81 3.36 -5.46
CA ARG A 118 -8.03 4.58 -5.78
C ARG A 118 -7.84 4.83 -7.29
N GLN A 119 -7.99 3.80 -8.12
CA GLN A 119 -7.83 3.88 -9.57
C GLN A 119 -9.16 4.07 -10.31
N SER A 120 -10.28 4.19 -9.59
CA SER A 120 -11.60 4.40 -10.18
C SER A 120 -11.81 5.85 -10.62
N CYS A 121 -12.65 6.09 -11.63
CA CYS A 121 -12.92 7.42 -12.17
C CYS A 121 -13.39 8.42 -11.11
N GLY A 122 -14.13 7.95 -10.09
CA GLY A 122 -14.57 8.78 -8.97
C GLY A 122 -13.45 9.30 -8.07
N GLN A 123 -12.21 8.91 -8.31
CA GLN A 123 -11.00 9.38 -7.62
C GLN A 123 -10.20 10.38 -8.44
N LEU A 124 -10.69 10.76 -9.64
CA LEU A 124 -10.11 11.88 -10.36
C LEU A 124 -10.21 13.16 -9.51
N PRO A 125 -9.13 13.95 -9.45
CA PRO A 125 -9.07 15.09 -8.56
C PRO A 125 -9.99 16.20 -9.05
N ALA A 126 -10.65 16.88 -8.10
CA ALA A 126 -11.52 18.01 -8.44
C ALA A 126 -10.73 19.30 -8.73
N ALA A 127 -9.49 19.37 -8.25
CA ALA A 127 -8.55 20.47 -8.45
C ALA A 127 -7.10 19.95 -8.26
N PRO A 128 -6.08 20.64 -8.80
CA PRO A 128 -4.68 20.34 -8.49
C PRO A 128 -4.41 20.37 -6.97
N GLY A 129 -3.51 19.50 -6.52
CA GLY A 129 -3.17 19.29 -5.11
C GLY A 129 -4.11 18.33 -4.37
N ASP A 130 -5.02 17.65 -5.07
CA ASP A 130 -5.93 16.64 -4.51
C ASP A 130 -5.34 15.25 -4.73
N GLY A 131 -4.74 14.67 -3.68
CA GLY A 131 -4.10 13.34 -3.74
C GLY A 131 -5.03 12.13 -3.70
N SER A 132 -6.20 12.25 -4.33
CA SER A 132 -7.20 11.17 -4.44
C SER A 132 -6.77 10.05 -5.40
N THR A 133 -5.95 10.37 -6.41
CA THR A 133 -5.36 9.41 -7.35
C THR A 133 -3.89 9.74 -7.62
N ASP A 134 -3.14 8.75 -8.07
CA ASP A 134 -1.73 8.83 -8.48
C ASP A 134 -1.55 8.64 -10.00
N THR A 135 -2.64 8.40 -10.74
CA THR A 135 -2.59 8.02 -12.16
C THR A 135 -3.42 8.87 -13.10
N PHE A 136 -4.40 9.63 -12.55
CA PHE A 136 -5.38 10.38 -13.33
C PHE A 136 -6.15 9.50 -14.34
N TYR A 137 -6.23 8.20 -14.03
CA TYR A 137 -6.84 7.18 -14.88
C TYR A 137 -8.36 7.11 -14.67
N CYS A 138 -9.08 6.75 -15.74
CA CYS A 138 -10.51 6.48 -15.68
C CYS A 138 -10.93 5.50 -16.77
N ASN A 139 -11.56 4.41 -16.35
CA ASN A 139 -12.17 3.42 -17.22
C ASN A 139 -13.50 2.95 -16.60
N GLU A 140 -14.60 3.11 -17.35
CA GLU A 140 -15.95 2.80 -16.87
C GLU A 140 -16.20 1.30 -16.64
N GLU A 141 -15.47 0.42 -17.35
CA GLU A 141 -15.53 -1.03 -17.14
C GLU A 141 -14.82 -1.40 -15.84
N TYR A 142 -13.64 -0.80 -15.60
CA TYR A 142 -12.92 -0.93 -14.35
C TYR A 142 -13.78 -0.51 -13.14
N ASP A 143 -14.45 0.64 -13.23
CA ASP A 143 -15.35 1.13 -12.19
C ASP A 143 -16.49 0.15 -11.87
N GLN A 144 -17.06 -0.50 -12.89
CA GLN A 144 -18.12 -1.49 -12.69
C GLN A 144 -17.61 -2.72 -11.94
N ILE A 145 -16.42 -3.21 -12.29
CA ILE A 145 -15.80 -4.38 -11.64
C ILE A 145 -15.45 -4.05 -10.19
N VAL A 146 -14.83 -2.89 -9.93
CA VAL A 146 -14.50 -2.45 -8.57
C VAL A 146 -15.76 -2.29 -7.73
N ALA A 147 -16.81 -1.64 -8.25
CA ALA A 147 -18.07 -1.47 -7.54
C ALA A 147 -18.75 -2.82 -7.23
N ALA A 148 -18.69 -3.78 -8.16
CA ALA A 148 -19.18 -5.13 -7.92
C ALA A 148 -18.40 -5.84 -6.82
N SER A 149 -17.07 -5.72 -6.81
CA SER A 149 -16.21 -6.37 -5.80
C SER A 149 -16.54 -5.93 -4.38
N GLN A 150 -16.89 -4.65 -4.19
CA GLN A 150 -17.20 -4.06 -2.87
C GLN A 150 -18.50 -4.57 -2.25
N ILE A 151 -19.42 -5.10 -3.05
CA ILE A 151 -20.71 -5.63 -2.58
C ILE A 151 -20.80 -7.16 -2.68
N GLU A 152 -19.77 -7.81 -3.23
CA GLU A 152 -19.71 -9.27 -3.36
C GLU A 152 -19.35 -9.92 -2.03
N THR A 153 -20.14 -10.93 -1.66
CA THR A 153 -20.04 -11.65 -0.39
C THR A 153 -19.47 -13.05 -0.53
N ASP A 154 -19.52 -13.63 -1.74
CA ASP A 154 -18.82 -14.88 -2.06
C ASP A 154 -17.34 -14.58 -2.33
N GLU A 155 -16.47 -15.25 -1.59
CA GLU A 155 -15.03 -14.99 -1.62
C GLU A 155 -14.41 -15.32 -2.97
N ALA A 156 -14.80 -16.44 -3.59
CA ALA A 156 -14.27 -16.85 -4.88
C ALA A 156 -14.73 -15.90 -5.99
N ALA A 157 -16.02 -15.52 -6.00
CA ALA A 157 -16.53 -14.54 -6.95
C ALA A 157 -15.84 -13.17 -6.81
N ARG A 158 -15.57 -12.73 -5.57
CA ARG A 158 -14.85 -11.47 -5.32
C ARG A 158 -13.40 -11.52 -5.77
N THR A 159 -12.72 -12.66 -5.58
CA THR A 159 -11.36 -12.87 -6.09
C THR A 159 -11.29 -12.74 -7.61
N GLU A 160 -12.24 -13.32 -8.35
CA GLU A 160 -12.27 -13.17 -9.82
C GLU A 160 -12.45 -11.69 -10.24
N LEU A 161 -13.27 -10.92 -9.52
CA LEU A 161 -13.40 -9.47 -9.76
C LEU A 161 -12.08 -8.73 -9.49
N TYR A 162 -11.30 -9.12 -8.49
CA TYR A 162 -9.95 -8.57 -8.29
C TYR A 162 -8.99 -8.94 -9.42
N HIS A 163 -9.09 -10.15 -9.97
CA HIS A 163 -8.28 -10.56 -11.12
C HIS A 163 -8.64 -9.75 -12.37
N ASP A 164 -9.93 -9.54 -12.63
CA ASP A 164 -10.40 -8.74 -13.77
C ASP A 164 -9.96 -7.27 -13.64
N ALA A 165 -10.08 -6.68 -12.45
CA ALA A 165 -9.58 -5.32 -12.20
C ALA A 165 -8.07 -5.21 -12.42
N GLN A 166 -7.29 -6.20 -11.96
CA GLN A 166 -5.85 -6.23 -12.18
C GLN A 166 -5.46 -6.37 -13.65
N ARG A 167 -6.20 -7.17 -14.41
CA ARG A 167 -5.99 -7.35 -15.85
C ARG A 167 -6.20 -6.05 -16.61
N ILE A 168 -7.29 -5.33 -16.34
CA ILE A 168 -7.55 -4.02 -16.98
C ILE A 168 -6.41 -3.05 -16.71
N LEU A 169 -5.97 -2.91 -15.44
CA LEU A 169 -4.84 -2.02 -15.12
C LEU A 169 -3.52 -2.48 -15.75
N TYR A 170 -3.35 -3.78 -16.00
CA TYR A 170 -2.17 -4.30 -16.67
C TYR A 170 -2.17 -3.96 -18.17
N GLU A 171 -3.32 -4.11 -18.83
CA GLU A 171 -3.50 -3.84 -20.25
C GLU A 171 -3.46 -2.34 -20.57
N ASP A 172 -4.16 -1.52 -19.78
CA ASP A 172 -4.23 -0.07 -20.00
C ASP A 172 -2.96 0.66 -19.50
N ALA A 173 -2.13 -0.01 -18.70
CA ALA A 173 -0.85 0.47 -18.16
C ALA A 173 -0.83 1.88 -17.52
N PRO A 174 -1.86 2.35 -16.78
CA PRO A 174 -1.77 3.62 -16.04
C PRO A 174 -0.75 3.58 -14.90
N ILE A 175 -0.38 2.37 -14.44
CA ILE A 175 0.70 2.12 -13.46
C ILE A 175 1.51 0.93 -13.96
N ILE A 176 2.83 1.08 -13.99
CA ILE A 176 3.76 0.00 -14.30
C ILE A 176 4.45 -0.44 -13.00
N PHE A 177 4.14 -1.65 -12.53
CA PHE A 177 4.78 -2.24 -11.35
C PHE A 177 6.11 -2.89 -11.75
N LEU A 178 7.22 -2.35 -11.26
CA LEU A 178 8.55 -2.87 -11.58
C LEU A 178 9.01 -3.97 -10.62
N TRP A 179 8.77 -3.80 -9.32
CA TRP A 179 9.06 -4.83 -8.31
C TRP A 179 8.28 -4.60 -7.02
N TYR A 180 8.26 -5.62 -6.18
CA TYR A 180 7.86 -5.53 -4.77
C TYR A 180 9.14 -5.55 -3.91
N PRO A 181 9.43 -4.50 -3.13
CA PRO A 181 10.68 -4.43 -2.38
C PRO A 181 10.69 -5.50 -1.29
N ASN A 182 11.82 -6.19 -1.16
CA ASN A 182 12.04 -7.08 -0.02
C ASN A 182 12.48 -6.22 1.17
N VAL A 183 11.51 -5.83 2.00
CA VAL A 183 11.74 -4.92 3.13
C VAL A 183 12.69 -5.57 4.14
N MET A 184 13.85 -4.95 4.34
CA MET A 184 14.83 -5.43 5.32
C MET A 184 14.42 -4.99 6.73
N GLU A 185 14.11 -5.96 7.57
CA GLU A 185 13.68 -5.73 8.94
C GLU A 185 14.62 -6.41 9.94
N ALA A 186 14.88 -5.75 11.06
CA ALA A 186 15.71 -6.29 12.11
C ALA A 186 15.15 -5.91 13.48
N TYR A 187 15.13 -6.88 14.39
CA TYR A 187 14.78 -6.66 15.78
C TYR A 187 15.67 -7.47 16.72
N ARG A 188 15.71 -7.04 17.99
CA ARG A 188 16.50 -7.68 19.05
C ARG A 188 15.76 -8.90 19.58
N THR A 189 16.13 -10.09 19.13
CA THR A 189 15.53 -11.36 19.58
C THR A 189 15.77 -11.66 21.07
N ASP A 190 16.78 -11.05 21.69
CA ASP A 190 17.04 -11.10 23.14
C ASP A 190 16.19 -10.11 23.96
N LYS A 191 15.43 -9.24 23.30
CA LYS A 191 14.55 -8.24 23.93
C LYS A 191 13.09 -8.44 23.56
N ILE A 192 12.82 -8.89 22.35
CA ILE A 192 11.48 -9.01 21.79
C ILE A 192 11.32 -10.40 21.20
N ALA A 193 10.24 -11.08 21.56
CA ALA A 193 9.77 -12.33 20.98
C ALA A 193 8.35 -12.13 20.44
N GLY A 194 7.84 -13.09 19.66
CA GLY A 194 6.44 -13.09 19.23
C GLY A 194 6.10 -12.11 18.09
N PHE A 195 7.09 -11.57 17.37
CA PHE A 195 6.78 -10.94 16.09
C PHE A 195 6.29 -12.01 15.10
N GLU A 196 5.05 -11.85 14.65
CA GLU A 196 4.46 -12.63 13.57
C GLU A 196 4.50 -11.77 12.30
N THR A 197 5.10 -12.29 11.24
CA THR A 197 5.09 -11.68 9.91
C THR A 197 3.70 -11.76 9.29
N GLN A 198 3.39 -10.83 8.37
CA GLN A 198 2.13 -10.82 7.64
C GLN A 198 2.38 -10.70 6.13
N PRO A 199 2.13 -11.76 5.33
CA PRO A 199 1.70 -13.12 5.72
C PRO A 199 2.71 -13.90 6.58
N SER A 200 2.28 -14.98 7.24
CA SER A 200 3.12 -15.69 8.23
C SER A 200 4.42 -16.28 7.68
N ASP A 201 4.42 -16.66 6.41
CA ASP A 201 5.52 -17.43 5.84
C ASP A 201 6.58 -16.54 5.18
N GLU A 202 6.16 -15.41 4.58
CA GLU A 202 7.00 -14.54 3.76
C GLU A 202 6.71 -13.03 3.94
N GLY A 203 5.96 -12.68 4.98
CA GLY A 203 5.54 -11.32 5.24
C GLY A 203 6.54 -10.45 5.98
N MET A 204 6.10 -9.23 6.27
CA MET A 204 6.87 -8.22 7.02
C MET A 204 6.27 -7.98 8.40
N ILE A 205 7.11 -7.49 9.31
CA ILE A 205 6.82 -7.14 10.70
C ILE A 205 6.24 -5.71 10.77
N MET A 206 6.70 -4.81 9.91
CA MET A 206 6.34 -3.39 9.92
C MET A 206 4.89 -3.16 9.51
N GLY A 207 4.33 -2.07 10.06
CA GLY A 207 2.89 -1.80 10.06
C GLY A 207 2.25 -1.49 8.69
N GLN A 208 3.01 -1.47 7.59
CA GLN A 208 2.44 -1.21 6.26
C GLN A 208 1.49 -2.33 5.78
N MET A 209 1.65 -3.56 6.29
CA MET A 209 0.74 -4.68 5.97
C MET A 209 -0.31 -4.96 7.06
N GLY A 210 -0.19 -4.30 8.22
CA GLY A 210 -1.10 -4.45 9.37
C GLY A 210 -0.37 -4.39 10.71
N SER A 211 -1.08 -4.02 11.78
CA SER A 211 -0.48 -3.88 13.13
C SER A 211 -0.30 -5.20 13.89
N TRP A 212 -0.71 -6.33 13.32
CA TRP A 212 -0.77 -7.62 14.02
C TRP A 212 0.58 -8.10 14.55
N ALA A 213 1.64 -7.91 13.76
CA ALA A 213 3.01 -8.20 14.17
C ALA A 213 3.38 -7.55 15.52
N TYR A 214 2.96 -6.30 15.75
CA TYR A 214 3.20 -5.59 17.00
C TYR A 214 2.29 -6.04 18.15
N HIS A 215 1.09 -6.54 17.85
CA HIS A 215 0.19 -7.09 18.87
C HIS A 215 0.70 -8.41 19.45
N GLY A 216 1.42 -9.20 18.64
CA GLY A 216 2.08 -10.43 19.08
C GLY A 216 3.38 -10.19 19.88
N ALA A 217 3.98 -9.00 19.76
CA ALA A 217 5.27 -8.69 20.34
C ALA A 217 5.25 -8.71 21.89
N GLN A 218 6.19 -9.46 22.49
CA GLN A 218 6.34 -9.61 23.93
C GLN A 218 7.81 -9.49 24.35
N PRO A 219 8.11 -9.15 25.61
CA PRO A 219 9.48 -9.24 26.13
C PRO A 219 10.04 -10.65 25.95
N ALA A 220 11.21 -10.76 25.33
CA ALA A 220 11.92 -12.04 25.26
C ALA A 220 12.16 -12.56 26.68
N GLN A 221 11.92 -13.85 26.93
CA GLN A 221 12.11 -14.44 28.27
C GLN A 221 13.58 -14.33 28.66
N GLY A 222 13.88 -13.30 29.46
CA GLY A 222 15.25 -12.88 29.74
C GLY A 222 15.33 -11.65 30.65
N GLU A 223 14.35 -11.45 31.51
CA GLU A 223 14.48 -10.77 32.80
C GLU A 223 13.15 -10.97 33.53
N SER A 224 13.16 -11.82 34.56
CA SER A 224 12.08 -11.87 35.54
C SER A 224 12.00 -10.50 36.19
N ALA A 225 11.23 -9.58 35.60
CA ALA A 225 10.77 -8.43 36.34
C ALA A 225 10.01 -8.99 37.54
N THR A 226 10.57 -8.81 38.73
CA THR A 226 9.91 -9.02 40.02
C THR A 226 8.79 -7.99 40.24
N GLY A 227 8.02 -7.70 39.20
CA GLY A 227 6.79 -6.93 39.25
C GLY A 227 5.65 -7.88 39.55
N THR A 228 4.90 -7.57 40.61
CA THR A 228 3.66 -8.25 40.97
C THR A 228 2.78 -8.39 39.71
N PRO A 229 2.36 -9.61 39.33
CA PRO A 229 1.60 -9.82 38.12
C PRO A 229 0.36 -8.92 38.09
N THR A 230 0.05 -8.29 36.95
CA THR A 230 -1.10 -7.39 36.81
C THR A 230 -2.41 -8.06 37.25
N GLY A 231 -2.55 -9.37 37.05
CA GLY A 231 -3.69 -10.15 37.54
C GLY A 231 -3.81 -10.20 39.07
N VAL A 232 -2.71 -10.12 39.81
CA VAL A 232 -2.69 -10.02 41.28
C VAL A 232 -3.12 -8.63 41.73
N LEU A 233 -2.68 -7.56 41.05
CA LEU A 233 -3.11 -6.19 41.35
C LEU A 233 -4.60 -5.98 41.06
N ILE A 234 -5.10 -6.51 39.93
CA ILE A 234 -6.53 -6.50 39.58
C ILE A 234 -7.33 -7.33 40.60
N GLY A 235 -6.84 -8.52 40.96
CA GLY A 235 -7.48 -9.37 41.98
C GLY A 235 -7.59 -8.67 43.34
N VAL A 236 -6.53 -8.00 43.80
CA VAL A 236 -6.53 -7.23 45.05
C VAL A 236 -7.49 -6.04 44.96
N GLY A 237 -7.52 -5.33 43.83
CA GLY A 237 -8.46 -4.23 43.59
C GLY A 237 -9.93 -4.67 43.65
N VAL A 238 -10.28 -5.78 42.99
CA VAL A 238 -11.64 -6.33 42.99
C VAL A 238 -12.06 -6.78 44.39
N VAL A 239 -11.17 -7.43 45.15
CA VAL A 239 -11.46 -7.87 46.53
C VAL A 239 -11.66 -6.68 47.47
N LEU A 240 -10.88 -5.61 47.33
CA LEU A 240 -11.06 -4.39 48.12
C LEU A 240 -12.38 -3.69 47.81
N VAL A 241 -12.75 -3.56 46.52
CA VAL A 241 -14.02 -2.94 46.11
C VAL A 241 -15.21 -3.76 46.60
N LEU A 242 -15.18 -5.08 46.45
CA LEU A 242 -16.22 -5.97 46.98
C LEU A 242 -16.30 -5.91 48.50
N GLY A 243 -15.16 -5.87 49.18
CA GLY A 243 -15.09 -5.73 50.64
C GLY A 243 -15.74 -4.43 51.13
N VAL A 244 -15.42 -3.29 50.50
CA VAL A 244 -16.03 -1.99 50.82
C VAL A 244 -17.52 -1.99 50.49
N ALA A 245 -17.94 -2.54 49.36
CA ALA A 245 -19.35 -2.63 48.98
C ALA A 245 -20.16 -3.46 49.98
N ILE A 246 -19.63 -4.60 50.43
CA ILE A 246 -20.26 -5.44 51.46
C ILE A 246 -20.35 -4.68 52.79
N LEU A 247 -19.31 -3.96 53.18
CA LEU A 247 -19.26 -3.22 54.44
C LEU A 247 -20.26 -2.05 54.44
N VAL A 248 -20.35 -1.33 53.32
CA VAL A 248 -21.37 -0.28 53.09
C VAL A 248 -22.77 -0.88 53.09
N PHE A 249 -22.99 -2.00 52.42
CA PHE A 249 -24.29 -2.69 52.42
C PHE A 249 -24.73 -3.12 53.82
N VAL A 250 -23.80 -3.67 54.62
CA VAL A 250 -24.06 -4.05 56.02
C VAL A 250 -24.36 -2.81 56.88
N MET A 251 -23.63 -1.71 56.69
CA MET A 251 -23.90 -0.46 57.41
C MET A 251 -25.26 0.14 57.05
N ILE A 252 -25.62 0.17 55.77
CA ILE A 252 -26.93 0.65 55.30
C ILE A 252 -28.06 -0.24 55.84
N ARG A 253 -27.87 -1.57 55.82
CA ARG A 253 -28.87 -2.51 56.35
C ARG A 253 -29.07 -2.35 57.85
N ARG A 254 -27.97 -2.17 58.62
CA ARG A 254 -28.02 -1.91 60.06
C ARG A 254 -28.69 -0.57 60.41
N ARG A 255 -28.48 0.48 59.59
CA ARG A 255 -29.19 1.76 59.75
C ARG A 255 -30.70 1.61 59.54
N LYS A 256 -31.13 0.94 58.47
CA LYS A 256 -32.56 0.67 58.23
C LYS A 256 -33.24 -0.12 59.36
N THR A 257 -32.53 -1.05 60.00
CA THR A 257 -33.10 -1.81 61.15
C THR A 257 -33.15 -1.01 62.45
N ALA A 258 -32.40 0.10 62.55
CA ALA A 258 -32.43 1.00 63.70
C ALA A 258 -33.57 2.02 63.58
N ASP A 259 -33.82 2.54 62.37
CA ASP A 259 -34.93 3.48 62.10
C ASP A 259 -36.33 2.81 62.19
N GLU A 260 -36.42 1.47 62.07
CA GLU A 260 -37.66 0.71 62.29
C GLU A 260 -37.96 0.40 63.78
N ARG A 261 -37.10 0.86 64.71
CA ARG A 261 -37.23 0.62 66.16
C ARG A 261 -37.47 1.88 67.00
N GLU A 262 -37.64 3.04 66.36
CA GLU A 262 -38.21 4.26 66.96
C GLU A 262 -39.68 4.42 66.57
#